data_AF-A0A6N8W5J9-F1
#
_entry.id   AF-A0A6N8W5J9-F1
#
_cell.length_a   1.000
_cell.length_b   1.000
_cell.length_c   1.000
_cell.angle_alpha   90.00
_cell.angle_beta   90.00
_cell.angle_gamma   90.00
#
_symmetry.space_group_name_H-M   'P 1'
#
loop_
_entity.id
_entity.type
_entity.pdbx_description
1 polymer ?
#
loop_
_entity_poly.entity_id
_entity_poly.type
_entity_poly.pdbx_seq_one_letter_code
_entity_poly.pdbx_strand_id
1 'polypeptide(L)'
;MANQIRCDCPGIVEQINRCESQVVGTARQRKEQVRMATLTFEVSDSLLTRARETAQALNRPLEEVLIGALAVGLPDVQDVPASVRGELLEMTFLNEEPLWTIAKSEMASAEQKELQTLLDERQRSLVPQAEVRLQELRESYGKAMLRKARAFALLSLRSGQPLLTALEETE
;
A
#
# COMPACT_ATOMS: atom_id res chain seq x y z
N MET A 1 71.52 16.41 3.50
CA MET A 1 71.00 17.46 4.40
C MET A 1 69.53 17.63 4.08
N ALA A 2 68.66 16.92 4.80
CA ALA A 2 67.21 16.88 4.54
C ALA A 2 66.51 17.87 5.48
N ASN A 3 65.77 18.80 4.89
CA ASN A 3 65.06 19.85 5.59
C ASN A 3 63.70 19.31 6.07
N GLN A 4 63.51 19.27 7.39
CA GLN A 4 62.34 18.72 8.03
C GLN A 4 61.31 19.84 8.25
N ILE A 5 60.30 19.90 7.38
CA ILE A 5 59.14 20.76 7.60
C ILE A 5 58.26 20.07 8.64
N ARG A 6 58.27 20.59 9.87
CA ARG A 6 57.22 20.35 10.86
C ARG A 6 56.00 21.19 10.47
N CYS A 7 54.91 20.53 10.12
CA CYS A 7 53.58 21.13 10.19
C CYS A 7 52.82 20.45 11.32
N ASP A 8 52.79 21.13 12.48
CA ASP A 8 51.81 20.92 13.53
C ASP A 8 50.46 21.42 13.02
N CYS A 9 49.55 20.50 12.68
CA CYS A 9 48.14 20.81 12.51
C CYS A 9 47.36 20.16 13.67
N PRO A 10 47.16 20.86 14.80
CA PRO A 10 46.22 20.41 15.81
C PRO A 10 44.81 20.70 15.29
N GLY A 11 44.02 19.67 15.00
CA GLY A 11 42.60 19.90 14.70
C GLY A 11 41.83 18.77 14.02
N ILE A 12 42.50 17.76 13.46
CA ILE A 12 41.77 16.76 12.65
C ILE A 12 40.99 15.75 13.50
N VAL A 13 41.49 15.38 14.68
CA VAL A 13 40.80 14.40 15.55
C VAL A 13 39.59 15.02 16.27
N GLU A 14 39.61 16.33 16.52
CA GLU A 14 38.56 17.03 17.26
C GLU A 14 37.39 17.49 16.37
N GLN A 15 37.60 17.55 15.05
CA GLN A 15 36.55 17.82 14.06
C GLN A 15 35.76 16.55 13.67
N ILE A 16 36.38 15.36 13.70
CA ILE A 16 35.68 14.09 13.41
C ILE A 16 34.67 13.76 14.53
N ASN A 17 35.07 13.87 15.80
CA ASN A 17 34.18 13.59 16.94
C ASN A 17 33.04 14.61 17.12
N ARG A 18 33.17 15.82 16.55
CA ARG A 18 32.10 16.84 16.54
C ARG A 18 31.07 16.59 15.44
N CYS A 19 31.50 16.04 14.30
CA CYS A 19 30.59 15.66 13.21
C CYS A 19 29.85 14.35 13.48
N GLU A 20 30.49 13.34 14.08
CA GLU A 20 29.79 12.10 14.44
C GLU A 20 28.72 12.30 15.53
N SER A 21 28.97 13.20 16.49
CA SER A 21 27.97 13.54 17.52
C SER A 21 26.79 14.35 16.98
N GLN A 22 26.93 15.04 15.84
CA GLN A 22 25.84 15.80 15.21
C GLN A 22 25.01 14.99 14.19
N VAL A 23 25.56 13.92 13.60
CA VAL A 23 24.81 13.10 12.63
C VAL A 23 24.06 11.93 13.30
N VAL A 24 24.51 11.49 14.49
CA VAL A 24 23.80 10.45 15.27
C VAL A 24 22.70 11.06 16.17
N GLY A 25 22.65 12.39 16.32
CA GLY A 25 21.71 13.11 17.19
C GLY A 25 20.41 13.63 16.54
N THR A 26 20.25 13.58 15.22
CA THR A 26 19.08 14.19 14.54
C THR A 26 18.10 13.19 13.90
N ALA A 27 18.39 11.90 13.96
CA ALA A 27 17.50 10.83 13.46
C ALA A 27 16.69 10.13 14.58
N ARG A 28 16.55 10.76 15.75
CA ARG A 28 15.73 10.25 16.84
C ARG A 28 14.55 11.18 17.08
N GLN A 29 13.37 10.68 16.72
CA GLN A 29 12.06 11.20 17.12
C GLN A 29 11.59 12.50 16.46
N ARG A 30 11.29 12.42 15.16
CA ARG A 30 10.02 13.03 14.72
C ARG A 30 8.92 12.07 15.21
N LYS A 31 8.53 12.20 16.49
CA LYS A 31 7.31 11.56 16.99
C LYS A 31 6.21 12.06 16.06
N GLU A 32 5.68 11.18 15.21
CA GLU A 32 4.38 11.35 14.58
C GLU A 32 3.42 11.70 15.71
N GLN A 33 3.16 12.99 15.90
CA GLN A 33 2.31 13.45 16.97
C GLN A 33 0.90 13.11 16.50
N VAL A 34 0.44 11.90 16.82
CA VAL A 34 -0.90 11.42 16.47
C VAL A 34 -1.89 12.44 17.01
N ARG A 35 -2.44 13.26 16.13
CA ARG A 35 -3.48 14.23 16.49
C ARG A 35 -4.74 13.42 16.75
N MET A 36 -5.15 13.36 18.01
CA MET A 36 -6.40 12.74 18.38
C MET A 36 -7.54 13.70 18.06
N ALA A 37 -8.53 13.22 17.32
CA ALA A 37 -9.77 13.93 17.06
C ALA A 37 -10.95 13.07 17.54
N THR A 38 -11.98 13.72 18.09
CA THR A 38 -13.22 13.06 18.51
C THR A 38 -14.31 13.39 17.51
N LEU A 39 -15.01 12.36 17.02
CA LEU A 39 -16.12 12.48 16.10
C LEU A 39 -17.35 11.85 16.75
N THR A 40 -18.50 12.51 16.63
CA THR A 40 -19.81 11.98 17.04
C THR A 40 -20.69 11.95 15.81
N PHE A 41 -21.27 10.78 15.51
CA PHE A 41 -22.14 10.56 14.37
C PHE A 41 -23.27 9.62 14.76
N GLU A 42 -24.44 9.83 14.16
CA GLU A 42 -25.58 8.95 14.32
C GLU A 42 -25.40 7.69 13.46
N VAL A 43 -25.75 6.54 14.01
CA VAL A 43 -25.70 5.24 13.33
C VAL A 43 -27.04 4.54 13.44
N SER A 44 -27.33 3.63 12.51
CA SER A 44 -28.51 2.78 12.64
C SER A 44 -28.36 1.82 13.82
N ASP A 45 -29.49 1.52 14.49
CA ASP A 45 -29.53 0.54 15.57
C ASP A 45 -28.99 -0.83 15.13
N SER A 46 -29.23 -1.19 13.87
CA SER A 46 -28.73 -2.42 13.25
C SER A 46 -27.20 -2.46 13.12
N LEU A 47 -26.55 -1.32 12.89
CA LEU A 47 -25.09 -1.24 12.86
C LEU A 47 -24.52 -1.29 14.28
N LEU A 48 -25.10 -0.55 15.22
CA LEU A 48 -24.67 -0.54 16.61
C LEU A 48 -24.77 -1.93 17.25
N THR A 49 -25.85 -2.66 16.96
CA THR A 49 -26.07 -4.03 17.46
C THR A 49 -24.99 -4.99 16.96
N ARG A 50 -24.74 -5.03 15.64
CA ARG A 50 -23.68 -5.86 15.04
C ARG A 50 -22.29 -5.54 15.58
N ALA A 51 -21.99 -4.25 15.79
CA ALA A 51 -20.71 -3.82 16.36
C ALA A 51 -20.55 -4.30 17.82
N ARG A 52 -21.63 -4.25 18.63
CA ARG A 52 -21.61 -4.77 20.01
C ARG A 52 -21.43 -6.28 20.06
N GLU A 53 -22.11 -7.03 19.19
CA GLU A 53 -21.96 -8.48 19.09
C GLU A 53 -20.52 -8.87 18.71
N THR A 54 -19.93 -8.15 17.74
CA THR A 54 -18.54 -8.35 17.33
C THR A 54 -17.57 -8.03 18.47
N ALA A 55 -17.78 -6.92 19.18
CA ALA A 55 -16.97 -6.53 20.34
C ALA A 55 -17.00 -7.59 21.46
N GLN A 56 -18.17 -8.14 21.76
CA GLN A 56 -18.33 -9.23 22.72
C GLN A 56 -17.63 -10.51 22.26
N ALA A 57 -17.82 -10.91 21.00
CA ALA A 57 -17.21 -12.11 20.43
C ALA A 57 -15.67 -12.04 20.41
N LEU A 58 -15.11 -10.86 20.13
CA LEU A 58 -13.67 -10.64 20.08
C LEU A 58 -13.06 -10.25 21.43
N ASN A 59 -13.88 -10.06 22.47
CA ASN A 59 -13.48 -9.50 23.77
C ASN A 59 -12.67 -8.19 23.61
N ARG A 60 -13.19 -7.28 22.79
CA ARG A 60 -12.60 -5.95 22.49
C ARG A 60 -13.59 -4.84 22.86
N PRO A 61 -13.10 -3.65 23.22
CA PRO A 61 -13.97 -2.49 23.39
C PRO A 61 -14.64 -2.11 22.06
N LEU A 62 -15.86 -1.58 22.14
CA LEU A 62 -16.68 -1.24 20.98
C LEU A 62 -15.97 -0.23 20.06
N GLU A 63 -15.29 0.75 20.66
CA GLU A 63 -14.55 1.79 19.97
C GLU A 63 -13.42 1.22 19.13
N GLU A 64 -12.68 0.24 19.65
CA GLU A 64 -11.59 -0.42 18.91
C GLU A 64 -12.12 -1.20 17.71
N VAL A 65 -13.26 -1.87 17.87
CA VAL A 65 -13.94 -2.56 16.76
C VAL A 65 -14.40 -1.58 15.68
N LEU A 66 -15.02 -0.46 16.08
CA LEU A 66 -15.48 0.56 15.14
C LEU A 66 -14.32 1.24 14.43
N ILE A 67 -13.25 1.60 15.15
CA ILE A 67 -12.03 2.16 14.55
C ILE A 67 -11.40 1.17 13.57
N GLY A 68 -11.30 -0.11 13.93
CA GLY A 68 -10.78 -1.16 13.05
C GLY A 68 -11.62 -1.30 11.77
N ALA A 69 -12.94 -1.32 11.90
CA ALA A 69 -13.85 -1.38 10.75
C ALA A 69 -13.71 -0.15 9.84
N LEU A 70 -13.59 1.05 10.44
CA LEU A 70 -13.36 2.29 9.70
C LEU A 70 -12.01 2.28 8.96
N ALA A 71 -10.94 1.78 9.58
CA ALA A 71 -9.62 1.67 8.95
C ALA A 71 -9.62 0.73 7.74
N VAL A 72 -10.42 -0.33 7.78
CA VAL A 72 -10.60 -1.24 6.64
C VAL A 72 -11.39 -0.57 5.51
N GLY A 73 -12.44 0.18 5.88
CA GLY A 73 -13.24 0.96 4.94
C GLY A 73 -12.42 2.07 4.26
N LEU A 74 -11.65 2.82 5.04
CA LEU A 74 -10.82 3.95 4.62
C LEU A 74 -9.34 3.55 4.68
N PRO A 75 -8.85 2.80 3.69
CA PRO A 75 -7.49 2.29 3.69
C PRO A 75 -6.49 3.43 3.63
N ASP A 76 -5.35 3.22 4.27
CA ASP A 76 -4.18 4.03 3.99
C ASP A 76 -3.66 3.70 2.58
N VAL A 77 -3.62 4.73 1.73
CA VAL A 77 -3.21 4.65 0.33
C VAL A 77 -1.95 5.49 0.06
N GLN A 78 -1.20 5.85 1.11
CA GLN A 78 -0.01 6.68 0.98
C GLN A 78 1.11 6.00 0.19
N ASP A 79 1.26 4.68 0.36
CA ASP A 79 2.25 3.86 -0.37
C ASP A 79 1.77 3.42 -1.75
N VAL A 80 0.54 3.78 -2.13
CA VAL A 80 -0.02 3.48 -3.45
C VAL A 80 0.40 4.55 -4.48
N PRO A 81 0.74 4.16 -5.73
CA PRO A 81 1.00 5.09 -6.81
C PRO A 81 -0.12 6.13 -6.97
N ALA A 82 0.25 7.41 -7.08
CA ALA A 82 -0.70 8.51 -7.15
C ALA A 82 -1.75 8.33 -8.27
N SER A 83 -1.36 7.70 -9.38
CA SER A 83 -2.23 7.45 -10.53
C SER A 83 -3.46 6.58 -10.25
N VAL A 84 -3.44 5.76 -9.19
CA VAL A 84 -4.56 4.85 -8.84
C VAL A 84 -5.15 5.13 -7.46
N ARG A 85 -4.56 6.06 -6.70
CA ARG A 85 -4.98 6.39 -5.34
C ARG A 85 -6.45 6.82 -5.24
N GLY A 86 -6.84 7.76 -6.10
CA GLY A 86 -8.22 8.28 -6.13
C GLY A 86 -9.23 7.17 -6.44
N GLU A 87 -8.93 6.38 -7.46
CA GLU A 87 -9.77 5.24 -7.86
C GLU A 87 -9.95 4.23 -6.71
N LEU A 88 -8.88 3.84 -6.01
CA LEU A 88 -9.00 2.89 -4.88
C LEU A 88 -9.83 3.43 -3.72
N LEU A 89 -9.80 4.75 -3.48
CA LEU A 89 -10.63 5.40 -2.49
C LEU A 89 -12.10 5.41 -2.93
N GLU A 90 -12.36 5.78 -4.17
CA GLU A 90 -13.70 5.79 -4.78
C GLU A 90 -14.35 4.40 -4.76
N MET A 91 -13.56 3.33 -4.94
CA MET A 91 -14.04 1.95 -4.84
C MET A 91 -14.74 1.65 -3.51
N THR A 92 -14.37 2.34 -2.43
CA THR A 92 -15.02 2.23 -1.12
C THR A 92 -16.51 2.59 -1.18
N PHE A 93 -16.95 3.37 -2.16
CA PHE A 93 -18.33 3.82 -2.27
C PHE A 93 -19.10 3.12 -3.41
N LEU A 94 -18.46 2.17 -4.10
CA LEU A 94 -19.11 1.38 -5.14
C LEU A 94 -20.04 0.30 -4.55
N ASN A 95 -21.09 -0.01 -5.30
CA ASN A 95 -21.97 -1.15 -5.05
C ASN A 95 -21.31 -2.48 -5.48
N GLU A 96 -21.93 -3.61 -5.16
CA GLU A 96 -21.36 -4.94 -5.41
C GLU A 96 -21.16 -5.27 -6.89
N GLU A 97 -22.09 -4.88 -7.77
CA GLU A 97 -22.01 -5.16 -9.22
C GLU A 97 -20.74 -4.57 -9.87
N PRO A 98 -20.44 -3.26 -9.77
CA PRO A 98 -19.20 -2.72 -10.34
C PRO A 98 -17.95 -3.29 -9.65
N LEU A 99 -18.02 -3.64 -8.36
CA LEU A 99 -16.92 -4.32 -7.68
C LEU A 99 -16.67 -5.71 -8.28
N TRP A 100 -17.71 -6.47 -8.61
CA TRP A 100 -17.57 -7.76 -9.31
C TRP A 100 -16.99 -7.59 -10.72
N THR A 101 -17.41 -6.55 -11.47
CA THR A 101 -16.81 -6.25 -12.77
C THR A 101 -15.31 -5.99 -12.65
N ILE A 102 -14.89 -5.19 -11.67
CA ILE A 102 -13.47 -4.91 -11.42
C ILE A 102 -12.74 -6.17 -10.94
N ALA A 103 -13.34 -6.95 -10.05
CA ALA A 103 -12.76 -8.18 -9.52
C ALA A 103 -12.54 -9.23 -10.62
N LYS A 104 -13.44 -9.33 -11.59
CA LYS A 104 -13.34 -10.23 -12.74
C LYS A 104 -12.54 -9.62 -13.91
N SER A 105 -12.14 -8.35 -13.83
CA SER A 105 -11.34 -7.72 -14.87
C SER A 105 -9.96 -8.36 -15.01
N GLU A 106 -9.47 -8.38 -16.24
CA GLU A 106 -8.15 -8.91 -16.60
C GLU A 106 -7.46 -7.98 -17.59
N MET A 107 -6.12 -7.95 -17.56
CA MET A 107 -5.33 -7.28 -18.59
C MET A 107 -5.60 -7.94 -19.94
N ALA A 108 -5.54 -7.17 -21.04
CA ALA A 108 -5.82 -7.74 -22.36
C ALA A 108 -4.88 -8.91 -22.68
N SER A 109 -5.40 -9.97 -23.30
CA SER A 109 -4.63 -11.20 -23.56
C SER A 109 -3.38 -10.96 -24.42
N ALA A 110 -3.42 -9.97 -25.31
CA ALA A 110 -2.26 -9.54 -26.10
C ALA A 110 -1.16 -8.94 -25.21
N GLU A 111 -1.52 -8.04 -24.29
CA GLU A 111 -0.59 -7.41 -23.34
C GLU A 111 -0.03 -8.43 -22.35
N GLN A 112 -0.81 -9.43 -21.94
CA GLN A 112 -0.33 -10.51 -21.06
C GLN A 112 0.72 -11.36 -21.76
N LYS A 113 0.48 -11.72 -23.01
CA LYS A 113 1.45 -12.46 -23.83
C LYS A 113 2.72 -11.65 -24.05
N GLU A 114 2.59 -10.36 -24.39
CA GLU A 114 3.72 -9.46 -24.57
C GLU A 114 4.56 -9.34 -23.28
N LEU A 115 3.90 -9.15 -22.13
CA LEU A 115 4.57 -9.10 -20.84
C LEU A 115 5.35 -10.39 -20.57
N GLN A 116 4.76 -11.56 -20.82
CA GLN A 116 5.43 -12.85 -20.64
C GLN A 116 6.65 -12.98 -21.56
N THR A 117 6.51 -12.66 -22.85
CA THR A 117 7.62 -12.71 -23.81
C THR A 117 8.78 -11.82 -23.38
N LEU A 118 8.51 -10.57 -22.99
CA LEU A 118 9.55 -9.64 -22.57
C LEU A 118 10.23 -10.08 -21.26
N LEU A 119 9.49 -10.69 -20.33
CA LEU A 119 10.07 -11.26 -19.10
C LEU A 119 11.03 -12.43 -19.41
N ASP A 120 10.68 -13.28 -20.38
CA ASP A 120 11.52 -14.39 -20.81
C ASP A 120 12.78 -13.90 -21.55
N GLU A 121 12.65 -12.87 -22.38
CA GLU A 121 13.77 -12.23 -23.09
C GLU A 121 14.73 -11.49 -22.16
N ARG A 122 14.24 -10.93 -21.05
CA ARG A 122 15.06 -10.25 -20.02
C ARG A 122 16.13 -11.14 -19.42
N GLN A 123 15.97 -12.46 -19.46
CA GLN A 123 17.02 -13.40 -19.05
C GLN A 123 18.26 -13.37 -19.98
N ARG A 124 18.12 -12.85 -21.21
CA ARG A 124 19.15 -12.85 -22.26
C ARG A 124 19.65 -11.44 -22.65
N SER A 125 19.34 -10.42 -21.84
CA SER A 125 19.47 -8.97 -22.10
C SER A 125 18.45 -8.41 -23.08
N LEU A 126 17.67 -7.43 -22.60
CA LEU A 126 16.74 -6.65 -23.42
C LEU A 126 17.42 -5.44 -24.04
N VAL A 127 16.91 -5.03 -25.20
CA VAL A 127 17.22 -3.72 -25.78
C VAL A 127 16.51 -2.60 -24.98
N PRO A 128 17.05 -1.37 -24.93
CA PRO A 128 16.50 -0.30 -24.08
C PRO A 128 15.01 -0.02 -24.30
N GLN A 129 14.52 -0.08 -25.55
CA GLN A 129 13.11 0.14 -25.87
C GLN A 129 12.21 -0.96 -25.30
N ALA A 130 12.68 -2.20 -25.30
CA ALA A 130 11.95 -3.33 -24.75
C ALA A 130 11.88 -3.28 -23.22
N GLU A 131 12.91 -2.72 -22.56
CA GLU A 131 12.87 -2.47 -21.11
C GLU A 131 11.82 -1.43 -20.72
N VAL A 132 11.70 -0.33 -21.49
CA VAL A 132 10.65 0.68 -21.29
C VAL A 132 9.26 0.04 -21.45
N ARG A 133 9.05 -0.73 -22.52
CA ARG A 133 7.77 -1.40 -22.76
C ARG A 133 7.44 -2.42 -21.67
N LEU A 134 8.43 -3.19 -21.21
CA LEU A 134 8.28 -4.12 -20.10
C LEU A 134 7.85 -3.39 -18.82
N GLN A 135 8.44 -2.23 -18.53
CA GLN A 135 8.07 -1.44 -17.36
C GLN A 135 6.62 -0.93 -17.44
N GLU A 136 6.18 -0.43 -18.60
CA GLU A 136 4.80 0.00 -18.83
C GLU A 136 3.79 -1.15 -18.59
N LEU A 137 4.08 -2.33 -19.15
CA LEU A 137 3.23 -3.51 -18.98
C LEU A 137 3.17 -3.97 -17.53
N ARG A 138 4.30 -3.95 -16.82
CA ARG A 138 4.34 -4.27 -15.38
C ARG A 138 3.54 -3.28 -14.55
N GLU A 139 3.61 -2.00 -14.87
CA GLU A 139 2.79 -0.99 -14.19
C GLU A 139 1.30 -1.18 -14.48
N SER A 140 0.92 -1.43 -15.73
CA SER A 140 -0.47 -1.71 -16.10
C SER A 140 -1.01 -2.93 -15.36
N TYR A 141 -0.25 -4.03 -15.39
CA TYR A 141 -0.59 -5.27 -14.68
C TYR A 141 -0.70 -5.05 -13.17
N GLY A 142 0.27 -4.36 -12.56
CA GLY A 142 0.25 -4.06 -11.12
C GLY A 142 -0.95 -3.21 -10.70
N LYS A 143 -1.33 -2.20 -11.51
CA LYS A 143 -2.52 -1.39 -11.27
C LYS A 143 -3.81 -2.22 -11.37
N ALA A 144 -3.91 -3.10 -12.38
CA ALA A 144 -5.06 -4.01 -12.52
C ALA A 144 -5.17 -4.96 -11.32
N MET A 145 -4.06 -5.57 -10.90
CA MET A 145 -4.01 -6.46 -9.73
C MET A 145 -4.41 -5.75 -8.44
N LEU A 146 -3.99 -4.50 -8.24
CA LEU A 146 -4.32 -3.74 -7.05
C LEU A 146 -5.83 -3.44 -6.97
N ARG A 147 -6.44 -3.05 -8.09
CA ARG A 147 -7.90 -2.87 -8.18
C ARG A 147 -8.63 -4.17 -7.89
N LYS A 148 -8.21 -5.28 -8.51
CA LYS A 148 -8.80 -6.61 -8.31
C LYS A 148 -8.74 -7.04 -6.84
N ALA A 149 -7.58 -6.88 -6.20
CA ALA A 149 -7.40 -7.17 -4.78
C ALA A 149 -8.31 -6.30 -3.89
N ARG A 150 -8.41 -4.99 -4.16
CA ARG A 150 -9.31 -4.10 -3.42
C ARG A 150 -10.78 -4.48 -3.60
N ALA A 151 -11.19 -4.81 -4.82
CA ALA A 151 -12.55 -5.24 -5.11
C ALA A 151 -12.92 -6.52 -4.34
N PHE A 152 -12.06 -7.53 -4.37
CA PHE A 152 -12.27 -8.76 -3.60
C PHE A 152 -12.31 -8.53 -2.09
N ALA A 153 -11.43 -7.67 -1.55
CA ALA A 153 -11.46 -7.32 -0.15
C ALA A 153 -12.81 -6.68 0.24
N LEU A 154 -13.30 -5.72 -0.54
CA LEU A 154 -14.58 -5.05 -0.29
C LEU A 154 -15.77 -6.01 -0.40
N LEU A 155 -15.77 -6.88 -1.41
CA LEU A 155 -16.81 -7.91 -1.59
C LEU A 155 -16.85 -8.87 -0.39
N SER A 156 -15.68 -9.40 0.01
CA SER A 156 -15.56 -10.31 1.16
C SER A 156 -16.08 -9.70 2.46
N LEU A 157 -15.89 -8.39 2.66
CA LEU A 157 -16.28 -7.69 3.88
C LEU A 157 -17.77 -7.36 3.95
N ARG A 158 -18.44 -7.19 2.79
CA ARG A 158 -19.81 -6.66 2.71
C ARG A 158 -20.86 -7.74 2.51
N SER A 159 -20.63 -8.62 1.54
CA SER A 159 -21.67 -9.54 1.09
C SER A 159 -21.59 -10.89 1.77
N GLY A 160 -20.46 -11.21 2.43
CA GLY A 160 -20.19 -12.54 2.98
C GLY A 160 -20.23 -13.65 1.93
N GLN A 161 -20.34 -13.29 0.64
CA GLN A 161 -20.32 -14.24 -0.48
C GLN A 161 -18.95 -14.90 -0.46
N PRO A 162 -18.87 -16.25 -0.45
CA PRO A 162 -17.60 -16.92 -0.54
C PRO A 162 -16.95 -16.51 -1.85
N LEU A 163 -15.84 -15.77 -1.78
CA LEU A 163 -15.04 -15.43 -2.96
C LEU A 163 -14.71 -16.67 -3.80
N LEU A 164 -14.64 -17.82 -3.14
CA LEU A 164 -14.35 -19.13 -3.72
C LEU A 164 -15.47 -19.63 -4.65
N THR A 165 -16.74 -19.38 -4.35
CA THR A 165 -17.86 -19.87 -5.19
C THR A 165 -18.00 -19.07 -6.49
N ALA A 166 -17.66 -17.78 -6.46
CA ALA A 166 -17.79 -16.91 -7.63
C ALA A 166 -16.64 -17.02 -8.66
N LEU A 167 -15.55 -17.72 -8.30
CA LEU A 167 -14.42 -18.02 -9.18
C LEU A 167 -14.59 -19.33 -9.96
N GLU A 168 -15.58 -20.16 -9.59
CA GLU A 168 -15.85 -21.45 -10.24
C GLU A 168 -16.70 -21.33 -11.50
N GLU A 169 -17.28 -20.16 -11.79
CA GLU A 169 -18.17 -19.94 -12.95
C GLU A 169 -17.43 -19.55 -14.24
N THR A 170 -16.09 -19.51 -14.23
CA THR A 170 -15.27 -19.24 -15.42
C THR A 170 -14.53 -20.51 -15.85
N GLU A 171 -15.26 -21.45 -16.45
CA GLU A 171 -14.73 -22.47 -17.38
C GLU A 171 -15.28 -22.23 -18.79
#